data_AF-A0A3D9HPE8-F1
#
_entry.id   AF-A0A3D9HPE8-F1
#
_cell.length_a   1.000
_cell.length_b   1.000
_cell.length_c   1.000
_cell.angle_alpha   90.00
_cell.angle_beta   90.00
_cell.angle_gamma   90.00
#
_symmetry.space_group_name_H-M   'P 1'
#
loop_
_entity.id
_entity.type
_entity.pdbx_description
1 polymer ?
#
loop_
_entity_poly.entity_id
_entity_poly.type
_entity_poly.pdbx_seq_one_letter_code
_entity_poly.pdbx_strand_id
1 'polypeptide(L)'
;MSDGLPNPLSDLIGEETARIRDFPDAIKDEGLRQLALSWVDRFLIGGGIPSSHALDPVVFPKALNCVWYLEFDDQVGEYRFRLVGNRIAEAMGQYPRGQLLSDVYSGDDYSFIRDFLHESLTMPAMLYAAGSFELASTEAAEFERLCLPVSASEGKVDRVIGGTVFHAPTAGAQFLLTQELQTYLKVNLSGYAISGWY
;
A
#
# COMPACT_ATOMS: atom_id res chain seq x y z
N MET A 1 -48.03 6.67 8.50
CA MET A 1 -47.00 5.64 8.29
C MET A 1 -46.26 6.05 7.05
N SER A 2 -45.16 6.77 7.21
CA SER A 2 -44.27 7.11 6.08
C SER A 2 -43.32 5.94 5.95
N ASP A 3 -43.47 5.15 4.88
CA ASP A 3 -42.44 4.19 4.49
C ASP A 3 -41.15 4.97 4.24
N GLY A 4 -40.13 4.68 5.02
CA GLY A 4 -38.80 5.24 4.88
C GLY A 4 -38.19 4.66 3.61
N LEU A 5 -38.23 5.43 2.52
CA LEU A 5 -37.42 5.13 1.36
C LEU A 5 -35.95 5.04 1.82
N PRO A 6 -35.22 3.97 1.47
CA PRO A 6 -33.82 3.84 1.82
C PRO A 6 -33.05 5.06 1.31
N ASN A 7 -32.19 5.63 2.15
CA ASN A 7 -31.34 6.75 1.78
C ASN A 7 -30.14 6.20 1.00
N PRO A 8 -30.06 6.39 -0.33
CA PRO A 8 -29.01 5.79 -1.15
C PRO A 8 -27.61 6.25 -0.75
N LEU A 9 -27.47 7.41 -0.10
CA LEU A 9 -26.18 7.90 0.41
C LEU A 9 -25.74 7.15 1.67
N SER A 10 -26.66 6.77 2.57
CA SER A 10 -26.28 5.98 3.76
C SER A 10 -25.94 4.54 3.40
N ASP A 11 -26.62 3.99 2.40
CA ASP A 11 -26.37 2.62 1.93
C ASP A 11 -25.01 2.55 1.21
N LEU A 12 -24.67 3.55 0.41
CA LEU A 12 -23.36 3.66 -0.25
C LEU A 12 -22.22 3.78 0.77
N ILE A 13 -22.38 4.62 1.80
CA ILE A 13 -21.40 4.72 2.91
C ILE A 13 -21.29 3.39 3.67
N GLY A 14 -22.41 2.68 3.86
CA GLY A 14 -22.43 1.36 4.48
C GLY A 14 -21.63 0.32 3.69
N GLU A 15 -21.81 0.26 2.37
CA GLU A 15 -21.08 -0.65 1.48
C GLU A 15 -19.59 -0.31 1.39
N GLU A 16 -19.22 0.97 1.29
CA GLU A 16 -17.82 1.39 1.26
C GLU A 16 -17.12 1.07 2.59
N THR A 17 -17.79 1.30 3.73
CA THR A 17 -17.27 0.95 5.05
C THR A 17 -17.05 -0.56 5.19
N ALA A 18 -17.96 -1.38 4.65
CA ALA A 18 -17.82 -2.84 4.64
C ALA A 18 -16.61 -3.25 3.80
N ARG A 19 -16.44 -2.69 2.59
CA ARG A 19 -15.25 -2.97 1.75
C ARG A 19 -13.95 -2.60 2.44
N ILE A 20 -13.92 -1.50 3.20
CA ILE A 20 -12.74 -1.10 3.98
C ILE A 20 -12.45 -2.13 5.08
N ARG A 21 -13.50 -2.55 5.80
CA ARG A 21 -13.40 -3.54 6.89
C ARG A 21 -12.92 -4.90 6.40
N ASP A 22 -13.45 -5.35 5.27
CA ASP A 22 -13.23 -6.69 4.74
C ASP A 22 -11.97 -6.77 3.84
N PHE A 23 -11.38 -5.63 3.49
CA PHE A 23 -10.16 -5.56 2.66
C PHE A 23 -9.03 -6.48 3.13
N PRO A 24 -8.72 -6.60 4.44
CA PRO A 24 -7.65 -7.50 4.90
C PRO A 24 -7.91 -8.98 4.62
N ASP A 25 -9.17 -9.41 4.41
CA ASP A 25 -9.52 -10.82 4.20
C ASP A 25 -9.03 -11.36 2.85
N ALA A 26 -8.74 -10.48 1.90
CA ALA A 26 -8.18 -10.86 0.60
C ALA A 26 -6.66 -11.10 0.62
N ILE A 27 -5.99 -10.73 1.71
CA ILE A 27 -4.54 -10.79 1.85
C ILE A 27 -4.13 -12.16 2.41
N LYS A 28 -3.29 -12.88 1.67
CA LYS A 28 -2.89 -14.25 2.04
C LYS A 28 -1.73 -14.22 3.03
N ASP A 29 -0.72 -13.37 2.78
CA ASP A 29 0.41 -13.21 3.68
C ASP A 29 -0.03 -12.63 5.03
N GLU A 30 0.33 -13.34 6.09
CA GLU A 30 -0.05 -12.99 7.46
C GLU A 30 0.59 -11.66 7.93
N GLY A 31 1.80 -11.32 7.48
CA GLY A 31 2.44 -10.06 7.81
C GLY A 31 1.71 -8.88 7.16
N LEU A 32 1.46 -8.97 5.85
CA LEU A 32 0.70 -7.95 5.12
C LEU A 32 -0.72 -7.80 5.67
N ARG A 33 -1.38 -8.91 6.03
CA ARG A 33 -2.70 -8.87 6.66
C ARG A 33 -2.69 -8.15 8.01
N GLN A 34 -1.68 -8.39 8.86
CA GLN A 34 -1.55 -7.67 10.14
C GLN A 34 -1.36 -6.16 9.93
N LEU A 35 -0.55 -5.75 8.95
CA LEU A 35 -0.39 -4.34 8.60
C LEU A 35 -1.70 -3.73 8.12
N ALA A 36 -2.44 -4.40 7.24
CA ALA A 36 -3.74 -3.95 6.76
C ALA A 36 -4.77 -3.83 7.90
N LEU A 37 -4.86 -4.83 8.77
CA LEU A 37 -5.74 -4.79 9.95
C LEU A 37 -5.41 -3.61 10.87
N SER A 38 -4.12 -3.39 11.17
CA SER A 38 -3.70 -2.25 11.97
C SER A 38 -4.08 -0.92 11.33
N TRP A 39 -3.98 -0.82 10.01
CA TRP A 39 -4.34 0.40 9.29
C TRP A 39 -5.85 0.63 9.31
N VAL A 40 -6.64 -0.41 9.00
CA VAL A 40 -8.11 -0.37 8.96
C VAL A 40 -8.68 -0.02 10.34
N ASP A 41 -8.15 -0.60 11.41
CA ASP A 41 -8.57 -0.28 12.79
C ASP A 41 -8.38 1.22 13.09
N ARG A 42 -7.22 1.78 12.73
CA ARG A 42 -6.94 3.21 12.94
C ARG A 42 -7.80 4.11 12.06
N PHE A 43 -8.07 3.69 10.84
CA PHE A 43 -8.95 4.42 9.93
C PHE A 43 -10.37 4.49 10.47
N LEU A 44 -10.93 3.35 10.92
CA LEU A 44 -12.29 3.27 11.44
C LEU A 44 -12.46 4.01 12.77
N ILE A 45 -11.46 3.96 13.66
CA ILE A 45 -11.48 4.69 14.93
C ILE A 45 -11.31 6.20 14.71
N GLY A 46 -10.39 6.59 13.82
CA GLY A 46 -10.06 7.99 13.57
C GLY A 46 -10.99 8.71 12.60
N GLY A 47 -11.78 7.97 11.81
CA GLY A 47 -12.66 8.54 10.78
C GLY A 47 -11.90 9.15 9.60
N GLY A 48 -10.69 8.66 9.29
CA GLY A 48 -9.85 9.20 8.24
C GLY A 48 -8.50 8.48 8.10
N ILE A 49 -7.68 8.92 7.14
CA ILE A 49 -6.38 8.31 6.86
C ILE A 49 -5.48 8.34 8.11
N PRO A 50 -4.96 7.19 8.59
CA PRO A 50 -4.11 7.12 9.76
C PRO A 50 -2.85 7.96 9.62
N SER A 51 -2.42 8.59 10.71
CA SER A 51 -1.09 9.17 10.77
C SER A 51 -0.03 8.08 10.95
N SER A 52 1.20 8.34 10.52
CA SER A 52 2.29 7.38 10.71
C SER A 52 2.57 7.04 12.18
N HIS A 53 2.30 7.98 13.09
CA HIS A 53 2.45 7.79 14.53
C HIS A 53 1.36 6.89 15.14
N ALA A 54 0.22 6.75 14.45
CA ALA A 54 -0.88 5.88 14.89
C ALA A 54 -0.65 4.40 14.56
N LEU A 55 0.31 4.11 13.67
CA LEU A 55 0.69 2.76 13.26
C LEU A 55 1.84 2.26 14.14
N ASP A 56 1.54 1.34 15.06
CA ASP A 56 2.52 0.76 15.98
C ASP A 56 3.17 -0.49 15.36
N PRO A 57 4.48 -0.50 15.05
CA PRO A 57 5.15 -1.67 14.48
C PRO A 57 5.09 -2.93 15.35
N VAL A 58 4.79 -2.80 16.65
CA VAL A 58 4.60 -3.93 17.56
C VAL A 58 3.39 -4.80 17.19
N VAL A 59 2.38 -4.25 16.50
CA VAL A 59 1.16 -4.99 16.15
C VAL A 59 1.24 -5.75 14.82
N PHE A 60 2.25 -5.46 13.99
CA PHE A 60 2.52 -6.17 12.73
C PHE A 60 3.99 -6.66 12.62
N PRO A 61 4.53 -7.37 13.63
CA PRO A 61 5.95 -7.70 13.69
C PRO A 61 6.41 -8.58 12.52
N LYS A 62 5.50 -9.39 11.96
CA LYS A 62 5.77 -10.27 10.81
C LYS A 62 5.97 -9.48 9.50
N ALA A 63 5.37 -8.29 9.39
CA ALA A 63 5.51 -7.44 8.21
C ALA A 63 6.84 -6.68 8.18
N LEU A 64 7.53 -6.51 9.31
CA LEU A 64 8.67 -5.57 9.42
C LEU A 64 9.83 -5.90 8.48
N ASN A 65 10.01 -7.17 8.11
CA ASN A 65 11.06 -7.56 7.17
C ASN A 65 10.68 -7.29 5.71
N CYS A 66 9.39 -7.17 5.38
CA CYS A 66 8.88 -6.94 4.03
C CYS A 66 8.24 -5.56 3.83
N VAL A 67 8.24 -4.71 4.86
CA VAL A 67 7.61 -3.38 4.84
C VAL A 67 8.47 -2.37 4.09
N TRP A 68 7.84 -1.41 3.44
CA TRP A 68 8.44 -0.21 2.91
C TRP A 68 7.59 1.00 3.29
N TYR A 69 8.24 2.14 3.47
CA TYR A 69 7.61 3.40 3.83
C TYR A 69 8.26 4.52 3.05
N LEU A 70 7.47 5.19 2.23
CA LEU A 70 7.91 6.28 1.35
C LEU A 70 7.16 7.56 1.68
N GLU A 71 7.84 8.68 1.47
CA GLU A 71 7.28 10.01 1.57
C GLU A 71 7.39 10.69 0.21
N PHE A 72 6.30 11.31 -0.23
CA PHE A 72 6.27 12.13 -1.42
C PHE A 72 6.68 13.57 -1.08
N ASP A 73 7.72 14.05 -1.77
CA ASP A 73 8.22 15.41 -1.66
C ASP A 73 7.60 16.25 -2.79
N ASP A 74 6.59 17.05 -2.45
CA ASP A 74 5.88 17.91 -3.41
C ASP A 74 6.80 18.95 -4.09
N GLN A 75 7.91 19.34 -3.46
CA GLN A 75 8.82 20.33 -4.03
C GLN A 75 9.64 19.75 -5.18
N VAL A 76 9.98 18.46 -5.08
CA VAL A 76 10.78 17.73 -6.06
C VAL A 76 9.89 16.88 -6.99
N GLY A 77 8.65 16.60 -6.58
CA GLY A 77 7.73 15.72 -7.29
C GLY A 77 8.15 14.25 -7.26
N GLU A 78 8.79 13.82 -6.16
CA GLU A 78 9.45 12.52 -6.06
C GLU A 78 9.22 11.81 -4.73
N TYR A 79 9.37 10.48 -4.75
CA TYR A 79 9.28 9.66 -3.54
C TYR A 79 10.64 9.43 -2.92
N ARG A 80 10.72 9.51 -1.60
CA ARG A 80 11.91 9.19 -0.81
C ARG A 80 11.65 8.01 0.12
N PHE A 81 12.53 7.02 0.09
CA PHE A 81 12.48 5.91 1.04
C PHE A 81 12.83 6.38 2.44
N ARG A 82 11.91 6.16 3.39
CA ARG A 82 12.11 6.48 4.81
C ARG A 82 12.46 5.24 5.63
N LEU A 83 11.87 4.10 5.28
CA LEU A 83 12.15 2.80 5.88
C LEU A 83 11.94 1.69 4.84
N VAL A 84 12.81 0.68 4.88
CA VAL A 84 12.71 -0.53 4.08
C VAL A 84 13.14 -1.71 4.94
N GLY A 85 12.31 -2.76 5.00
CA GLY A 85 12.60 -4.00 5.70
C GLY A 85 13.71 -4.81 5.01
N ASN A 86 14.40 -5.63 5.79
CA ASN A 86 15.61 -6.33 5.33
C ASN A 86 15.39 -7.19 4.09
N ARG A 87 14.26 -7.91 3.98
CA ARG A 87 14.00 -8.76 2.80
C ARG A 87 13.78 -7.94 1.54
N ILE A 88 13.21 -6.74 1.66
CA ILE A 88 13.05 -5.83 0.52
C ILE A 88 14.41 -5.28 0.11
N ALA A 89 15.23 -4.86 1.06
CA ALA A 89 16.57 -4.37 0.78
C ALA A 89 17.45 -5.46 0.10
N GLU A 90 17.36 -6.71 0.56
CA GLU A 90 18.02 -7.87 -0.05
C GLU A 90 17.53 -8.11 -1.49
N ALA A 91 16.21 -8.03 -1.72
CA ALA A 91 15.63 -8.16 -3.05
C ALA A 91 16.04 -7.01 -3.99
N MET A 92 16.19 -5.79 -3.46
CA MET A 92 16.69 -4.63 -4.18
C MET A 92 18.22 -4.66 -4.40
N GLY A 93 18.94 -5.53 -3.69
CA GLY A 93 20.40 -5.57 -3.67
C GLY A 93 21.06 -4.36 -2.99
N GLN A 94 20.27 -3.50 -2.34
CA GLN A 94 20.73 -2.28 -1.66
C GLN A 94 19.78 -1.86 -0.54
N TYR A 95 20.26 -1.06 0.41
CA TYR A 95 19.44 -0.41 1.43
C TYR A 95 19.07 1.01 0.97
N PRO A 96 17.88 1.25 0.41
CA PRO A 96 17.57 2.52 -0.27
C PRO A 96 17.19 3.65 0.70
N ARG A 97 17.32 3.47 2.03
CA ARG A 97 16.87 4.48 3.00
C ARG A 97 17.53 5.83 2.71
N GLY A 98 16.70 6.85 2.51
CA GLY A 98 17.12 8.21 2.17
C GLY A 98 17.25 8.49 0.68
N GLN A 99 17.28 7.47 -0.18
CA GLN A 99 17.34 7.63 -1.64
C GLN A 99 15.98 7.97 -2.24
N LEU A 100 15.99 8.58 -3.43
CA LEU A 100 14.79 8.80 -4.23
C LEU A 100 14.37 7.50 -4.93
N LEU A 101 13.10 7.41 -5.30
CA LEU A 101 12.59 6.29 -6.08
C LEU A 101 13.31 6.16 -7.43
N SER A 102 13.62 7.29 -8.07
CA SER A 102 14.41 7.37 -9.32
C SER A 102 15.89 7.04 -9.16
N ASP A 103 16.44 7.02 -7.93
CA ASP A 103 17.79 6.51 -7.68
C ASP A 103 17.80 4.97 -7.64
N VAL A 104 16.66 4.35 -7.34
CA VAL A 104 16.52 2.90 -7.13
C VAL A 104 15.97 2.20 -8.36
N TYR A 105 15.01 2.81 -9.04
CA TYR A 105 14.34 2.26 -10.22
C TYR A 105 14.59 3.14 -11.44
N SER A 106 14.55 2.54 -12.63
CA SER A 106 14.73 3.26 -13.90
C SER A 106 13.77 2.73 -14.97
N GLY A 107 13.52 3.52 -16.01
CA GLY A 107 12.68 3.11 -17.14
C GLY A 107 11.25 2.72 -16.74
N ASP A 108 10.80 1.57 -17.23
CA ASP A 108 9.43 1.08 -17.04
C ASP A 108 9.15 0.69 -15.57
N ASP A 109 10.16 0.17 -14.86
CA ASP A 109 10.06 -0.13 -13.42
C ASP A 109 9.73 1.11 -12.61
N TYR A 110 10.46 2.20 -12.85
CA TYR A 110 10.23 3.45 -12.14
C TYR A 110 8.81 3.95 -12.40
N SER A 111 8.38 3.98 -13.66
CA SER A 111 7.07 4.48 -14.05
C SER A 111 5.96 3.65 -13.41
N PHE A 112 6.06 2.33 -13.46
CA PHE A 112 5.09 1.42 -12.87
C PHE A 112 4.98 1.57 -11.35
N ILE A 113 6.11 1.58 -10.63
CA ILE A 113 6.11 1.70 -9.17
C ILE A 113 5.62 3.08 -8.75
N ARG A 114 6.06 4.14 -9.44
CA ARG A 114 5.61 5.50 -9.17
C ARG A 114 4.11 5.60 -9.34
N ASP A 115 3.54 5.13 -10.43
CA ASP A 115 2.10 5.23 -10.70
C ASP A 115 1.29 4.48 -9.65
N PHE A 116 1.74 3.29 -9.25
CA PHE A 116 1.11 2.51 -8.17
C PHE A 116 1.13 3.23 -6.81
N LEU A 117 2.25 3.88 -6.46
CA LEU A 117 2.34 4.71 -5.24
C LEU A 117 1.49 5.98 -5.34
N HIS A 118 1.45 6.59 -6.53
CA HIS A 118 0.78 7.87 -6.77
C HIS A 118 -0.73 7.73 -6.81
N GLU A 119 -1.23 6.59 -7.29
CA GLU A 119 -2.64 6.23 -7.20
C GLU A 119 -3.10 6.16 -5.75
N SER A 120 -2.32 5.55 -4.85
CA SER A 120 -2.65 5.47 -3.42
C SER A 120 -2.64 6.83 -2.72
N LEU A 121 -1.88 7.81 -3.21
CA LEU A 121 -1.82 9.17 -2.65
C LEU A 121 -2.88 10.13 -3.20
N THR A 122 -3.00 10.24 -4.53
CA THR A 122 -3.81 11.28 -5.19
C THR A 122 -5.30 11.01 -5.17
N MET A 123 -5.68 9.74 -5.20
CA MET A 123 -7.04 9.27 -4.93
C MET A 123 -6.91 8.27 -3.78
N PRO A 124 -6.87 8.75 -2.52
CA PRO A 124 -6.52 7.93 -1.37
C PRO A 124 -7.18 6.55 -1.44
N ALA A 125 -6.37 5.51 -1.59
CA ALA A 125 -6.88 4.16 -1.83
C ALA A 125 -5.99 3.11 -1.18
N MET A 126 -6.63 2.11 -0.58
CA MET A 126 -5.95 0.87 -0.21
C MET A 126 -5.79 0.02 -1.47
N LEU A 127 -4.56 -0.36 -1.80
CA LEU A 127 -4.25 -1.19 -2.95
C LEU A 127 -3.62 -2.51 -2.50
N TYR A 128 -4.09 -3.60 -3.09
CA TYR A 128 -3.47 -4.91 -2.94
C TYR A 128 -3.34 -5.57 -4.31
N ALA A 129 -2.16 -6.07 -4.62
CA ALA A 129 -1.86 -6.80 -5.83
C ALA A 129 -1.22 -8.14 -5.47
N ALA A 130 -1.63 -9.20 -6.16
CA ALA A 130 -0.98 -10.51 -6.07
C ALA A 130 -0.89 -11.14 -7.46
N GLY A 131 0.15 -11.93 -7.67
CA GLY A 131 0.38 -12.55 -8.98
C GLY A 131 1.65 -13.37 -9.01
N SER A 132 2.09 -13.68 -10.22
CA SER A 132 3.35 -14.37 -10.48
C SER A 132 4.28 -13.51 -11.32
N PHE A 133 5.57 -13.73 -11.18
CA PHE A 133 6.61 -13.16 -12.04
C PHE A 133 7.58 -14.25 -12.48
N GLU A 134 8.13 -14.09 -13.67
CA GLU A 134 9.16 -14.99 -14.16
C GLU A 134 10.53 -14.56 -13.62
N LEU A 135 11.22 -15.50 -12.97
CA LEU A 135 12.64 -15.34 -12.69
C LEU A 135 13.45 -15.77 -13.91
N ALA A 136 14.60 -15.12 -14.12
CA ALA A 136 15.58 -15.54 -15.13
C ALA A 136 16.01 -17.02 -14.99
N SER A 137 15.78 -17.63 -13.82
CA SER A 137 16.05 -19.03 -13.49
C SER A 137 14.90 -20.02 -13.78
N THR A 138 13.92 -19.67 -14.63
CA THR A 138 12.82 -20.53 -15.15
C THR A 138 11.72 -20.97 -14.18
N GLU A 139 11.82 -20.65 -12.89
CA GLU A 139 10.72 -20.87 -11.94
C GLU A 139 9.89 -19.60 -11.81
N ALA A 140 8.57 -19.70 -12.05
CA ALA A 140 7.63 -18.64 -11.73
C ALA A 140 7.56 -18.49 -10.19
N ALA A 141 7.64 -17.26 -9.72
CA ALA A 141 7.56 -16.93 -8.31
C ALA A 141 6.29 -16.14 -8.03
N GLU A 142 5.60 -16.44 -6.93
CA GLU A 142 4.42 -15.67 -6.51
C GLU A 142 4.84 -14.44 -5.69
N PHE A 143 4.03 -13.39 -5.78
CA PHE A 143 4.18 -12.20 -4.95
C PHE A 143 2.85 -11.68 -4.43
N GLU A 144 2.95 -10.94 -3.33
CA GLU A 144 1.89 -10.09 -2.79
C GLU A 144 2.45 -8.70 -2.51
N ARG A 145 1.69 -7.66 -2.84
CA ARG A 145 2.05 -6.26 -2.58
C ARG A 145 0.85 -5.51 -2.01
N LEU A 146 1.07 -4.88 -0.88
CA LEU A 146 0.11 -4.02 -0.18
C LEU A 146 0.60 -2.58 -0.22
N CYS A 147 -0.30 -1.63 -0.44
CA CYS A 147 -0.03 -0.20 -0.49
C CYS A 147 -1.15 0.56 0.22
N LEU A 148 -0.79 1.33 1.24
CA LEU A 148 -1.73 2.00 2.12
C LEU A 148 -1.32 3.47 2.29
N PRO A 149 -2.25 4.42 2.12
CA PRO A 149 -1.97 5.83 2.30
C PRO A 149 -1.78 6.16 3.78
N VAL A 150 -0.87 7.06 4.09
CA VAL A 150 -0.57 7.52 5.43
C VAL A 150 -0.48 9.03 5.42
N SER A 151 -0.95 9.63 6.50
CA SER A 151 -0.90 11.07 6.70
C SER A 151 0.29 11.48 7.57
N ALA A 152 1.01 12.54 7.21
CA ALA A 152 1.98 13.17 8.10
C ALA A 152 1.30 13.97 9.23
N SER A 153 0.16 14.60 8.93
CA SER A 153 -0.63 15.47 9.78
C SER A 153 -2.03 15.63 9.18
N GLU A 154 -3.04 15.93 10.01
CA GLU A 154 -4.43 16.10 9.57
C GLU A 154 -4.56 16.81 8.21
N GLY A 155 -5.22 16.14 7.26
CA GLY A 155 -5.53 16.69 5.93
C GLY A 155 -4.47 16.50 4.84
N LYS A 156 -3.20 16.17 5.16
CA LYS A 156 -2.16 15.90 4.14
C LYS A 156 -1.83 14.41 4.08
N VAL A 157 -2.12 13.78 2.93
CA VAL A 157 -1.73 12.40 2.61
C VAL A 157 -0.52 12.47 1.67
N ASP A 158 0.67 12.34 2.23
CA ASP A 158 1.95 12.51 1.53
C ASP A 158 2.88 11.32 1.74
N ARG A 159 2.37 10.25 2.36
CA ARG A 159 3.17 9.07 2.66
C ARG A 159 2.41 7.82 2.31
N VAL A 160 3.18 6.78 2.03
CA VAL A 160 2.65 5.46 1.74
C VAL A 160 3.42 4.47 2.59
N ILE A 161 2.69 3.60 3.27
CA ILE A 161 3.24 2.40 3.90
C ILE A 161 2.72 1.19 3.15
N GLY A 162 3.56 0.18 3.00
CA GLY A 162 3.17 -1.04 2.33
C GLY A 162 4.14 -2.15 2.61
N GLY A 163 3.94 -3.26 1.94
CA GLY A 163 4.89 -4.35 1.98
C GLY A 163 4.87 -5.16 0.70
N THR A 164 5.95 -5.89 0.47
CA THR A 164 6.04 -6.82 -0.66
C THR A 164 6.62 -8.14 -0.19
N VAL A 165 5.87 -9.21 -0.42
CA VAL A 165 6.29 -10.56 -0.11
C VAL A 165 6.52 -11.30 -1.41
N PHE A 166 7.64 -12.01 -1.48
CA PHE A 166 7.97 -12.92 -2.54
C PHE A 166 8.01 -14.33 -1.96
N HIS A 167 7.32 -15.26 -2.61
CA HIS A 167 7.22 -16.65 -2.17
C HIS A 167 8.33 -17.55 -2.74
N ALA A 168 9.39 -16.93 -3.28
CA ALA A 168 10.61 -17.59 -3.76
C ALA A 168 11.85 -16.75 -3.37
N PRO A 169 13.08 -17.33 -3.38
CA PRO A 169 14.30 -16.56 -3.17
C PRO A 169 14.47 -15.48 -4.24
N THR A 170 14.59 -14.21 -3.82
CA THR A 170 14.70 -13.04 -4.70
C THR A 170 16.02 -12.29 -4.60
N ALA A 171 17.01 -12.85 -3.89
CA ALA A 171 18.31 -12.21 -3.72
C ALA A 171 18.98 -11.95 -5.08
N GLY A 172 19.16 -10.68 -5.44
CA GLY A 172 19.75 -10.29 -6.72
C GLY A 172 18.91 -10.65 -7.94
N ALA A 173 17.62 -10.97 -7.77
CA ALA A 173 16.74 -11.22 -8.89
C ALA A 173 16.56 -9.93 -9.70
N GLN A 174 17.08 -9.92 -10.92
CA GLN A 174 16.57 -9.04 -11.96
C GLN A 174 15.14 -9.51 -12.24
N PHE A 175 14.16 -8.81 -11.67
CA PHE A 175 12.75 -9.07 -11.94
C PHE A 175 12.54 -8.86 -13.44
N LEU A 176 12.50 -9.96 -14.20
CA LEU A 176 12.05 -9.87 -15.59
C LEU A 176 10.57 -9.49 -15.49
N LEU A 177 10.27 -8.30 -16.01
CA LEU A 177 9.07 -7.49 -15.78
C LEU A 177 7.76 -8.07 -16.33
N THR A 178 7.70 -9.37 -16.60
CA THR A 178 6.43 -10.01 -16.91
C THR A 178 5.77 -10.42 -15.61
N GLN A 179 5.06 -9.47 -15.00
CA GLN A 179 4.14 -9.77 -13.91
C GLN A 179 2.80 -10.20 -14.51
N GLU A 180 2.37 -11.40 -14.16
CA GLU A 180 0.99 -11.82 -14.38
C GLU A 180 0.19 -11.51 -13.12
N LEU A 181 -0.50 -10.36 -13.13
CA LEU A 181 -1.41 -9.97 -12.06
C LEU A 181 -2.62 -10.91 -12.05
N GLN A 182 -2.76 -11.66 -10.96
CA GLN A 182 -3.89 -12.56 -10.75
C GLN A 182 -4.99 -11.85 -9.93
N THR A 183 -4.59 -11.00 -9.01
CA THR A 183 -5.50 -10.24 -8.14
C THR A 183 -5.06 -8.78 -8.10
N TYR A 184 -6.01 -7.87 -8.30
CA TYR A 184 -5.85 -6.44 -8.04
C TYR A 184 -7.10 -5.93 -7.32
N LEU A 185 -6.91 -5.46 -6.09
CA LEU A 185 -7.97 -4.88 -5.27
C LEU A 185 -7.65 -3.43 -4.97
N LYS A 186 -8.66 -2.59 -5.16
CA LYS A 186 -8.62 -1.16 -4.89
C LYS A 186 -9.86 -0.75 -4.11
N VAL A 187 -9.66 -0.16 -2.95
CA VAL A 187 -10.73 0.45 -2.14
C VAL A 187 -10.47 1.95 -2.08
N ASN A 188 -11.32 2.73 -2.74
CA ASN A 188 -11.26 4.19 -2.72
C ASN A 188 -11.69 4.72 -1.35
N LEU A 189 -10.99 5.74 -0.88
CA LEU A 189 -11.22 6.39 0.43
C LEU A 189 -11.63 7.85 0.26
N SER A 190 -11.84 8.32 -0.98
CA SER A 190 -12.19 9.71 -1.29
C SER A 190 -13.47 10.20 -0.60
N GLY A 191 -14.41 9.30 -0.28
CA GLY A 191 -15.60 9.60 0.53
C GLY A 191 -15.36 9.84 2.02
N TYR A 192 -14.15 9.51 2.51
CA TYR A 192 -13.72 9.59 3.90
C TYR A 192 -12.53 10.54 4.11
N ALA A 193 -12.02 11.13 3.03
CA ALA A 193 -10.98 12.14 3.09
C ALA A 193 -11.57 13.45 3.65
N ILE A 194 -11.27 13.69 4.92
CA ILE A 194 -11.44 14.89 5.75
C ILE A 194 -11.70 16.18 4.94
N SER A 195 -12.71 16.94 5.37
CA SER A 195 -13.00 18.32 4.95
C SER A 195 -11.73 19.17 4.87
N GLY A 196 -11.30 19.53 3.66
CA GLY A 196 -10.06 20.28 3.42
C GLY A 196 -9.62 20.38 1.96
N TRP A 197 -10.24 19.62 1.05
CA TRP A 197 -9.98 19.72 -0.39
C TRP A 197 -10.84 20.82 -1.04
N TYR A 198 -10.45 22.09 -0.88
CA TYR A 198 -10.77 23.21 -1.80
C TYR A 198 -9.80 24.37 -1.58
#